data_AF-A0A8K1RD67-F1
#
_entry.id   AF-A0A8K1RD67-F1
#
_cell.length_a   1.000
_cell.length_b   1.000
_cell.length_c   1.000
_cell.angle_alpha   90.00
_cell.angle_beta   90.00
_cell.angle_gamma   90.00
#
_symmetry.space_group_name_H-M   'P 1'
#
loop_
_entity.id
_entity.type
_entity.pdbx_description
1 polymer ?
#
loop_
_entity_poly.entity_id
_entity_poly.type
_entity_poly.pdbx_seq_one_letter_code
_entity_poly.pdbx_strand_id
1 'polypeptide(L)'
;MEYCDNTKTIEREQYYLDNFDFEYNLLEKADSLLGYKHVLETLAKRKGRKNALGDKHTLETLIKWRNDQSDKKHSEESMEKMRDIWAKIKLNSTNSESSKDENLSKNIVSNNKNVNVELNTYKKIGKIIIVTNIDSNLSTEYSSISSAALALNITRNTLRSDIKDTKYINYLP
;
A
#
# COMPACT_ATOMS: atom_id res chain seq x y z
N MET A 1 -18.12 17.40 41.91
CA MET A 1 -16.91 17.01 41.18
C MET A 1 -15.74 17.18 42.13
N GLU A 2 -15.12 16.09 42.54
CA GLU A 2 -13.88 16.17 43.31
C GLU A 2 -12.77 16.72 42.42
N TYR A 3 -11.87 17.52 43.00
CA TYR A 3 -10.72 18.04 42.28
C TYR A 3 -9.71 16.91 42.02
N CYS A 4 -9.28 16.77 40.77
CA CYS A 4 -8.27 15.78 40.36
C CYS A 4 -7.23 16.46 39.47
N ASP A 5 -5.97 16.04 39.60
CA ASP A 5 -4.89 16.51 38.74
C ASP A 5 -5.06 16.03 37.30
N ASN A 6 -4.69 16.85 36.32
CA ASN A 6 -4.87 16.54 34.88
C ASN A 6 -4.30 15.17 34.48
N THR A 7 -3.20 14.73 35.11
CA THR A 7 -2.54 13.46 34.81
C THR A 7 -3.35 12.22 35.21
N LYS A 8 -4.29 12.36 36.15
CA LYS A 8 -5.11 11.27 36.70
C LYS A 8 -6.58 11.32 36.24
N THR A 9 -6.91 12.26 35.35
CA THR A 9 -8.28 12.46 34.87
C THR A 9 -8.88 11.20 34.26
N ILE A 10 -8.15 10.52 33.37
CA ILE A 10 -8.62 9.32 32.66
C ILE A 10 -8.87 8.16 33.64
N GLU A 11 -7.98 7.96 34.61
CA GLU A 11 -8.13 6.93 35.64
C GLU A 11 -9.36 7.19 36.51
N ARG A 12 -9.61 8.47 36.83
CA ARG A 12 -10.76 8.87 37.63
C ARG A 12 -12.07 8.73 36.85
N GLU A 13 -12.07 9.04 35.57
CA GLU A 13 -13.21 8.80 34.67
C GLU A 13 -13.52 7.29 34.58
N GLN A 14 -12.50 6.44 34.40
CA GLN A 14 -12.68 5.00 34.40
C GLN A 14 -13.26 4.49 35.73
N TYR A 15 -12.78 5.01 36.87
CA TYR A 15 -13.36 4.68 38.17
C TYR A 15 -14.86 4.98 38.24
N TYR A 16 -15.32 6.10 37.68
CA TYR A 16 -16.76 6.40 37.65
C TYR A 16 -17.51 5.49 36.67
N LEU A 17 -16.91 5.14 35.53
CA LEU A 17 -17.51 4.17 34.59
C LEU A 17 -17.69 2.79 35.23
N ASP A 18 -16.74 2.35 36.04
CA ASP A 18 -16.74 1.00 36.64
C ASP A 18 -17.65 0.88 37.86
N ASN A 19 -17.86 1.98 38.61
CA ASN A 19 -18.58 1.94 39.90
C ASN A 19 -20.04 2.39 39.82
N PHE A 20 -20.49 2.95 38.69
CA PHE A 20 -21.83 3.50 38.54
C PHE A 20 -22.56 2.79 37.40
N ASP A 21 -23.82 2.45 37.66
CA ASP A 21 -24.73 1.97 36.62
C ASP A 21 -25.36 3.17 35.90
N PHE A 22 -25.09 3.28 34.61
CA PHE A 22 -25.64 4.34 33.78
C PHE A 22 -26.77 3.82 32.90
N GLU A 23 -27.84 4.60 32.79
CA GLU A 23 -29.02 4.23 31.98
C GLU A 23 -28.79 4.42 30.47
N TYR A 24 -27.71 5.08 30.06
CA TYR A 24 -27.41 5.43 28.67
C TYR A 24 -26.20 4.68 28.11
N ASN A 25 -26.10 4.62 26.78
CA ASN A 25 -25.07 3.89 26.06
C ASN A 25 -23.70 4.58 26.19
N LEU A 26 -22.97 4.23 27.24
CA LEU A 26 -21.59 4.65 27.51
C LEU A 26 -20.56 3.68 26.93
N LEU A 27 -19.32 4.15 26.91
CA LEU A 27 -18.17 3.38 26.48
C LEU A 27 -17.57 2.69 27.71
N GLU A 28 -17.17 1.43 27.53
CA GLU A 28 -16.61 0.61 28.60
C GLU A 28 -15.25 1.14 29.09
N LYS A 29 -14.51 1.82 28.21
CA LYS A 29 -13.20 2.38 28.51
C LYS A 29 -13.19 3.90 28.34
N ALA A 30 -12.70 4.62 29.34
CA ALA A 30 -12.42 6.06 29.28
C ALA A 30 -11.42 6.38 28.17
N ASP A 31 -11.56 7.55 27.55
CA ASP A 31 -10.73 8.03 26.42
C ASP A 31 -10.70 7.09 25.19
N SER A 32 -11.68 6.19 25.05
CA SER A 32 -11.80 5.28 23.91
C SER A 32 -13.10 5.55 23.16
N LEU A 33 -13.03 5.62 21.82
CA LEU A 33 -14.21 5.63 20.95
C LEU A 33 -14.66 4.22 20.54
N LEU A 34 -13.91 3.19 20.96
CA LEU A 34 -14.17 1.80 20.58
C LEU A 34 -15.41 1.29 21.31
N GLY A 35 -16.37 0.76 20.55
CA GLY A 35 -17.65 0.28 21.10
C GLY A 35 -18.80 1.29 21.02
N TYR A 36 -18.53 2.54 20.60
CA TYR A 36 -19.58 3.54 20.40
C TYR A 36 -20.58 3.08 19.33
N LYS A 37 -21.86 3.01 19.72
CA LYS A 37 -22.96 2.71 18.80
C LYS A 37 -23.73 3.99 18.53
N HIS A 38 -23.81 4.36 17.25
CA HIS A 38 -24.64 5.47 16.81
C HIS A 38 -26.13 5.16 17.02
N VAL A 39 -26.90 6.20 17.34
CA VAL A 39 -28.36 6.13 17.36
C VAL A 39 -28.93 5.77 15.99
N LEU A 40 -30.11 5.13 15.99
CA LEU A 40 -30.76 4.61 14.77
C LEU A 40 -30.97 5.70 13.71
N GLU A 41 -31.35 6.91 14.12
CA GLU A 41 -31.53 8.04 13.21
C GLU A 41 -30.23 8.39 12.46
N THR A 42 -29.10 8.41 13.17
CA THR A 42 -27.79 8.70 12.58
C THR A 42 -27.36 7.59 11.64
N LEU A 43 -27.59 6.32 12.01
CA LEU A 43 -27.34 5.17 11.14
C LEU A 43 -28.18 5.24 9.86
N ALA A 44 -29.45 5.64 9.94
CA ALA A 44 -30.33 5.81 8.79
C ALA A 44 -29.81 6.90 7.84
N LYS A 45 -29.42 8.07 8.37
CA LYS A 45 -28.78 9.13 7.57
C LYS A 45 -27.48 8.66 6.90
N ARG A 46 -26.70 7.82 7.59
CA ARG A 46 -25.44 7.28 7.06
C ARG A 46 -25.67 6.24 5.96
N LYS A 47 -26.68 5.38 6.10
CA LYS A 47 -27.11 4.42 5.08
C LYS A 47 -27.72 5.11 3.86
N GLY A 48 -28.42 6.23 4.05
CA GLY A 48 -29.01 7.05 2.99
C GLY A 48 -28.00 7.89 2.19
N ARG A 49 -26.70 7.78 2.44
CA ARG A 49 -25.68 8.46 1.64
C ARG A 49 -25.69 7.89 0.22
N LYS A 50 -26.00 8.74 -0.75
CA LYS A 50 -26.01 8.44 -2.20
C LYS A 50 -24.82 7.58 -2.66
N ASN A 51 -23.62 7.92 -2.21
CA ASN A 51 -22.41 7.16 -2.54
C ASN A 51 -22.42 5.69 -2.04
N ALA A 52 -23.05 5.41 -0.89
CA ALA A 52 -23.20 4.05 -0.35
C ALA A 52 -24.30 3.26 -1.06
N LEU A 53 -25.26 3.95 -1.66
CA LEU A 53 -26.31 3.39 -2.53
C LEU A 53 -25.83 3.16 -3.97
N GLY A 54 -24.57 3.46 -4.28
CA GLY A 54 -23.97 3.25 -5.59
C GLY A 54 -24.13 4.43 -6.56
N ASP A 55 -24.67 5.56 -6.11
CA ASP A 55 -24.72 6.77 -6.93
C ASP A 55 -23.29 7.26 -7.18
N LYS A 56 -22.93 7.33 -8.47
CA LYS A 56 -21.66 7.90 -8.91
C LYS A 56 -21.79 9.41 -8.99
N HIS A 57 -20.69 10.11 -8.74
CA HIS A 57 -20.62 11.55 -8.96
C HIS A 57 -20.90 11.89 -10.43
N THR A 58 -21.52 13.05 -10.68
CA THR A 58 -21.74 13.54 -12.05
C THR A 58 -20.41 13.76 -12.75
N LEU A 59 -20.40 13.67 -14.08
CA LEU A 59 -19.20 13.92 -14.89
C LEU A 59 -18.61 15.32 -14.61
N GLU A 60 -19.46 16.33 -14.46
CA GLU A 60 -19.06 17.69 -14.10
C GLU A 60 -18.31 17.75 -12.76
N THR A 61 -18.80 17.02 -11.76
CA THR A 61 -18.15 16.95 -10.43
C THR A 61 -16.78 16.29 -10.51
N LEU A 62 -16.66 15.22 -11.29
CA LEU A 62 -15.39 14.52 -11.50
C LEU A 62 -14.35 15.38 -12.23
N ILE A 63 -14.78 16.11 -13.26
CA ILE A 63 -13.93 17.04 -14.00
C ILE A 63 -13.45 18.17 -13.08
N LYS A 64 -14.34 18.74 -12.27
CA LYS A 64 -13.98 19.76 -11.28
C LYS A 64 -12.91 19.25 -10.32
N TRP A 65 -13.09 18.07 -9.73
CA TRP A 65 -12.09 17.48 -8.82
C TRP A 65 -10.76 17.22 -9.52
N ARG A 66 -10.78 16.77 -10.77
CA ARG A 66 -9.56 16.57 -11.55
C ARG A 66 -8.81 17.89 -11.72
N ASN A 67 -9.50 18.96 -12.10
CA ASN A 67 -8.90 20.27 -12.27
C ASN A 67 -8.38 20.84 -10.94
N ASP A 68 -9.12 20.67 -9.86
CA ASP A 68 -8.71 21.10 -8.51
C ASP A 68 -7.46 20.38 -7.99
N GLN A 69 -7.08 19.23 -8.59
CA GLN A 69 -5.91 18.45 -8.22
C GLN A 69 -4.74 18.61 -9.20
N SER A 70 -5.00 18.92 -10.48
CA SER A 70 -3.95 18.96 -11.50
C SER A 70 -2.87 20.01 -11.24
N ASP A 71 -3.22 21.11 -10.59
CA ASP A 71 -2.30 22.23 -10.36
C ASP A 71 -1.64 22.19 -8.97
N LYS A 72 -2.02 21.23 -8.12
CA LYS A 72 -1.45 21.08 -6.78
C LYS A 72 -0.09 20.38 -6.88
N LYS A 73 0.96 21.12 -6.56
CA LYS A 73 2.32 20.59 -6.42
C LYS A 73 2.64 20.35 -4.94
N HIS A 74 3.38 19.29 -4.67
CA HIS A 74 3.92 19.05 -3.34
C HIS A 74 5.09 20.00 -3.06
N SER A 75 5.26 20.39 -1.80
CA SER A 75 6.49 21.07 -1.36
C SER A 75 7.70 20.16 -1.51
N GLU A 76 8.90 20.74 -1.62
CA GLU A 76 10.15 19.97 -1.70
C GLU A 76 10.32 19.02 -0.52
N GLU A 77 10.07 19.50 0.71
CA GLU A 77 10.11 18.67 1.92
C GLU A 77 9.13 17.48 1.86
N SER A 78 7.95 17.67 1.28
CA SER A 78 6.96 16.59 1.14
C SER A 78 7.40 15.57 0.09
N MET A 79 8.03 16.03 -0.99
CA MET A 79 8.58 15.14 -2.01
C MET A 79 9.74 14.30 -1.47
N GLU A 80 10.59 14.87 -0.64
CA GLU A 80 11.70 14.16 0.01
C GLU A 80 11.18 13.07 0.95
N LYS A 81 10.22 13.40 1.83
CA LYS A 81 9.55 12.42 2.70
C LYS A 81 8.93 11.27 1.90
N MET A 82 8.29 11.58 0.77
CA MET A 82 7.77 10.54 -0.12
C MET A 82 8.90 9.67 -0.68
N ARG A 83 9.97 10.26 -1.23
CA ARG A 83 11.11 9.48 -1.76
C ARG A 83 11.68 8.53 -0.72
N ASP A 84 11.85 8.98 0.52
CA ASP A 84 12.36 8.17 1.62
C ASP A 84 11.44 6.98 1.94
N ILE A 85 10.12 7.21 1.99
CA ILE A 85 9.14 6.15 2.21
C ILE A 85 9.19 5.12 1.08
N TRP A 86 9.20 5.58 -0.18
CA TRP A 86 9.28 4.70 -1.34
C TRP A 86 10.59 3.90 -1.39
N ALA A 87 11.71 4.51 -1.01
CA ALA A 87 13.00 3.82 -0.89
C ALA A 87 12.96 2.72 0.19
N LYS A 88 12.37 3.01 1.36
CA LYS A 88 12.17 2.04 2.45
C LYS A 88 11.29 0.86 2.02
N ILE A 89 10.17 1.14 1.35
CA ILE A 89 9.27 0.09 0.83
C ILE A 89 10.01 -0.81 -0.17
N LYS A 90 10.80 -0.21 -1.07
CA LYS A 90 11.58 -0.94 -2.07
C LYS A 90 12.64 -1.85 -1.42
N LEU A 91 13.33 -1.38 -0.39
CA LEU A 91 14.33 -2.16 0.37
C LEU A 91 13.68 -3.31 1.17
N ASN A 92 12.51 -3.07 1.77
CA ASN A 92 11.78 -4.12 2.48
C ASN A 92 11.25 -5.21 1.53
N SER A 93 10.90 -4.84 0.29
CA SER A 93 10.54 -5.81 -0.76
C SER A 93 11.69 -6.70 -1.21
N THR A 94 12.95 -6.25 -1.08
CA THR A 94 14.13 -7.05 -1.47
C THR A 94 14.67 -7.88 -0.31
N ASN A 95 14.46 -7.44 0.93
CA ASN A 95 14.94 -8.12 2.14
C ASN A 95 14.00 -9.23 2.64
N SER A 96 12.87 -9.47 1.97
CA SER A 96 11.96 -10.57 2.31
C SER A 96 12.54 -11.97 2.02
N GLU A 97 13.69 -12.07 1.37
CA GLU A 97 14.41 -13.35 1.19
C GLU A 97 15.53 -13.59 2.23
N SER A 98 15.84 -12.64 3.13
CA SER A 98 17.04 -12.77 4.00
C SER A 98 16.95 -12.36 5.47
N SER A 99 15.82 -11.86 6.00
CA SER A 99 15.81 -11.34 7.39
C SER A 99 14.71 -11.95 8.25
N LYS A 100 15.02 -13.06 8.93
CA LYS A 100 14.24 -13.58 10.07
C LYS A 100 14.59 -12.84 11.36
N ASP A 101 14.52 -11.51 11.37
CA ASP A 101 14.77 -10.72 12.59
C ASP A 101 13.45 -10.15 13.13
N GLU A 102 12.97 -10.80 14.19
CA GLU A 102 11.65 -10.66 14.82
C GLU A 102 11.41 -9.31 15.54
N ASN A 103 12.36 -8.37 15.48
CA ASN A 103 12.37 -7.19 16.34
C ASN A 103 12.30 -5.83 15.62
N LEU A 104 12.35 -5.77 14.28
CA LEU A 104 12.17 -4.50 13.55
C LEU A 104 10.71 -4.26 13.10
N SER A 105 9.87 -5.30 13.11
CA SER A 105 8.45 -5.22 12.73
C SER A 105 7.56 -4.48 13.73
N LYS A 106 8.04 -4.24 14.97
CA LYS A 106 7.21 -3.69 16.05
C LYS A 106 7.01 -2.17 16.01
N ASN A 107 7.84 -1.41 15.30
CA ASN A 107 7.80 0.07 15.32
C ASN A 107 7.19 0.74 14.08
N ILE A 108 6.76 -0.01 13.05
CA ILE A 108 6.07 0.55 11.87
C ILE A 108 4.53 0.34 11.97
N VAL A 109 4.06 -0.46 12.94
CA VAL A 109 2.65 -0.88 13.06
C VAL A 109 1.92 -0.17 14.21
N SER A 110 2.04 1.16 14.29
CA SER A 110 1.15 1.98 15.13
C SER A 110 0.39 2.95 14.25
N ASN A 111 -0.75 2.48 13.71
CA ASN A 111 -2.00 3.24 13.49
C ASN A 111 -2.85 2.83 12.29
N ASN A 112 -2.61 1.71 11.59
CA ASN A 112 -3.64 1.18 10.70
C ASN A 112 -3.73 -0.35 10.81
N LYS A 113 -4.97 -0.78 11.09
CA LYS A 113 -5.41 -2.16 11.29
C LYS A 113 -4.71 -3.14 10.35
N ASN A 114 -4.23 -4.22 10.95
CA ASN A 114 -3.79 -5.46 10.34
C ASN A 114 -4.64 -5.84 9.13
N VAL A 115 -4.20 -5.44 7.95
CA VAL A 115 -4.48 -6.21 6.74
C VAL A 115 -3.15 -6.88 6.43
N ASN A 116 -2.96 -8.08 6.97
CA ASN A 116 -2.01 -9.02 6.40
C ASN A 116 -2.58 -9.40 5.03
N VAL A 117 -2.38 -8.53 4.03
CA VAL A 117 -2.47 -8.96 2.65
C VAL A 117 -1.25 -9.85 2.47
N GLU A 118 -1.45 -11.17 2.56
CA GLU A 118 -0.54 -12.12 1.95
C GLU A 118 -0.52 -11.76 0.46
N LEU A 119 0.43 -10.89 0.09
CA LEU A 119 0.75 -10.67 -1.29
C LEU A 119 1.35 -11.99 -1.76
N ASN A 120 0.50 -12.86 -2.30
CA ASN A 120 0.92 -13.99 -3.13
C ASN A 120 1.61 -13.41 -4.37
N THR A 121 2.81 -12.87 -4.18
CA THR A 121 3.74 -12.55 -5.25
C THR A 121 4.29 -13.88 -5.73
N TYR A 122 3.50 -14.57 -6.56
CA TYR A 122 4.09 -15.62 -7.39
C TYR A 122 5.24 -14.95 -8.15
N LYS A 123 6.46 -15.43 -7.95
CA LYS A 123 7.64 -14.98 -8.68
C LYS A 123 7.31 -15.17 -10.15
N LYS A 124 7.04 -14.08 -10.88
CA LYS A 124 6.73 -14.14 -12.30
C LYS A 124 7.96 -14.67 -13.01
N ILE A 125 7.96 -15.96 -13.30
CA ILE A 125 9.01 -16.63 -14.07
C ILE A 125 8.96 -16.01 -15.47
N GLY A 126 10.04 -15.33 -15.84
CA GLY A 126 10.19 -14.77 -17.19
C GLY A 126 10.26 -15.88 -18.24
N LYS A 127 10.02 -15.52 -19.50
CA LYS A 127 10.35 -16.43 -20.61
C LYS A 127 11.87 -16.50 -20.75
N ILE A 128 12.39 -17.72 -20.87
CA ILE A 128 13.80 -17.98 -21.16
C ILE A 128 14.10 -17.51 -22.58
N ILE A 129 15.29 -16.96 -22.79
CA ILE A 129 15.75 -16.43 -24.07
C ILE A 129 17.12 -16.99 -24.38
N ILE A 130 17.30 -17.45 -25.60
CA ILE A 130 18.57 -17.96 -26.11
C ILE A 130 19.15 -16.90 -27.04
N VAL A 131 20.37 -16.44 -26.75
CA VAL A 131 21.11 -15.48 -27.58
C VAL A 131 22.28 -16.21 -28.22
N THR A 132 22.31 -16.23 -29.55
CA THR A 132 23.40 -16.81 -30.34
C THR A 132 24.33 -15.70 -30.82
N ASN A 133 25.62 -15.82 -30.51
CA ASN A 133 26.63 -14.95 -31.10
C ASN A 133 26.95 -15.44 -32.53
N ILE A 134 26.89 -14.53 -33.51
CA ILE A 134 27.10 -14.84 -34.94
C ILE A 134 28.55 -15.21 -35.21
N ASP A 135 29.51 -14.60 -34.51
CA ASP A 135 30.94 -14.78 -34.79
C ASP A 135 31.48 -16.08 -34.18
N SER A 136 30.99 -16.47 -33.00
CA SER A 136 31.47 -17.64 -32.26
C SER A 136 30.54 -18.84 -32.33
N ASN A 137 29.35 -18.71 -32.93
CA ASN A 137 28.27 -19.71 -32.92
C ASN A 137 27.91 -20.26 -31.52
N LEU A 138 28.24 -19.54 -30.46
CA LEU A 138 27.93 -19.93 -29.09
C LEU A 138 26.54 -19.39 -28.71
N SER A 139 25.68 -20.28 -28.24
CA SER A 139 24.37 -19.93 -27.67
C SER A 139 24.44 -19.79 -26.15
N THR A 140 23.91 -18.70 -25.62
CA THR A 140 23.82 -18.43 -24.19
C THR A 140 22.36 -18.30 -23.77
N GLU A 141 21.99 -18.93 -22.66
CA GLU A 141 20.62 -18.94 -22.15
C GLU A 141 20.46 -17.92 -21.01
N TYR A 142 19.40 -17.13 -21.08
CA TYR A 142 19.06 -16.13 -20.08
C TYR A 142 17.66 -16.37 -19.50
N SER A 143 17.52 -16.14 -18.19
CA SER A 143 16.27 -16.30 -17.46
C SER A 143 15.17 -15.29 -17.84
N SER A 144 15.52 -14.17 -18.48
CA SER A 144 14.56 -13.13 -18.90
C SER A 144 15.15 -12.15 -19.93
N ILE A 145 14.27 -11.40 -20.62
CA ILE A 145 14.62 -10.26 -21.51
C ILE A 145 15.54 -9.28 -20.79
N SER A 146 15.23 -8.95 -19.54
CA SER A 146 16.00 -7.98 -18.77
C SER A 146 17.40 -8.50 -18.46
N SER A 147 17.55 -9.80 -18.16
CA SER A 147 18.84 -10.44 -17.90
C SER A 147 19.73 -10.42 -19.15
N ALA A 148 19.18 -10.82 -20.29
CA ALA A 148 19.88 -10.76 -21.58
C ALA A 148 20.29 -9.33 -21.95
N ALA A 149 19.38 -8.37 -21.78
CA ALA A 149 19.63 -6.96 -22.09
C ALA A 149 20.77 -6.37 -21.23
N LEU A 150 20.84 -6.74 -19.94
CA LEU A 150 21.93 -6.33 -19.06
C LEU A 150 23.27 -6.93 -19.48
N ALA A 151 23.31 -8.22 -19.80
CA ALA A 151 24.54 -8.90 -20.24
C ALA A 151 25.08 -8.34 -21.57
N LEU A 152 24.18 -7.96 -22.47
CA LEU A 152 24.53 -7.38 -23.77
C LEU A 152 24.72 -5.86 -23.73
N ASN A 153 24.49 -5.21 -22.58
CA ASN A 153 24.50 -3.75 -22.42
C ASN A 153 23.58 -3.01 -23.41
N ILE A 154 22.39 -3.57 -23.64
CA ILE A 154 21.37 -3.06 -24.55
C ILE A 154 20.10 -2.73 -23.75
N THR A 155 19.26 -1.82 -24.23
CA THR A 155 17.99 -1.55 -23.52
C THR A 155 17.02 -2.72 -23.65
N ARG A 156 16.19 -2.94 -22.61
CA ARG A 156 15.14 -3.97 -22.67
C ARG A 156 14.19 -3.79 -23.86
N ASN A 157 13.96 -2.55 -24.27
CA ASN A 157 13.00 -2.24 -25.34
C ASN A 157 13.56 -2.57 -26.72
N THR A 158 14.82 -2.27 -26.99
CA THR A 158 15.48 -2.63 -28.25
C THR A 158 15.50 -4.14 -28.42
N LEU A 159 15.93 -4.89 -27.40
CA LEU A 159 15.93 -6.36 -27.45
C LEU A 159 14.51 -6.94 -27.63
N ARG A 160 13.48 -6.29 -27.08
CA ARG A 160 12.08 -6.68 -27.27
C ARG A 160 11.56 -6.41 -28.67
N SER A 161 11.98 -5.30 -29.30
CA SER A 161 11.63 -4.99 -30.68
C SER A 161 12.29 -5.97 -31.63
N ASP A 162 13.58 -6.26 -31.43
CA ASP A 162 14.35 -7.22 -32.25
C ASP A 162 13.73 -8.63 -32.23
N ILE A 163 13.25 -9.06 -31.05
CA ILE A 163 12.49 -10.30 -30.87
C ILE A 163 11.18 -10.30 -31.68
N LYS A 164 10.47 -9.17 -31.72
CA LYS A 164 9.17 -9.05 -32.42
C LYS A 164 9.32 -9.00 -33.93
N ASP A 165 10.36 -8.34 -34.41
CA ASP A 165 10.57 -8.09 -35.83
C ASP A 165 11.16 -9.32 -36.56
N THR A 166 11.31 -10.46 -35.87
CA THR A 166 11.72 -11.77 -36.42
C THR A 166 13.02 -11.74 -37.22
N LYS A 167 13.92 -10.79 -36.95
CA LYS A 167 15.13 -10.69 -37.75
C LYS A 167 16.11 -11.83 -37.44
N TYR A 168 16.16 -12.31 -36.18
CA TYR A 168 16.91 -13.48 -35.74
C TYR A 168 16.29 -13.99 -34.43
N ILE A 169 15.78 -15.24 -34.37
CA ILE A 169 15.69 -16.17 -33.21
C ILE A 169 14.53 -17.18 -33.41
N ASN A 170 14.87 -18.48 -33.37
CA ASN A 170 13.92 -19.59 -33.24
C ASN A 170 13.44 -19.70 -31.79
N TYR A 171 12.12 -19.70 -31.58
CA TYR A 171 11.51 -20.08 -30.31
C TYR A 171 11.23 -21.60 -30.31
N LEU A 172 11.65 -22.31 -29.26
CA LEU A 172 11.08 -23.62 -28.94
C LEU A 172 9.77 -23.40 -28.14
N PRO A 173 8.70 -24.15 -28.46
CA PRO A 173 7.38 -24.03 -27.83
C PRO A 173 7.38 -24.41 -26.34
#